data_AF-A0A5Q3LCU5-F1
#
_entry.id   AF-A0A5Q3LCU5-F1
#
_cell.length_a   1.000
_cell.length_b   1.000
_cell.length_c   1.000
_cell.angle_alpha   90.00
_cell.angle_beta   90.00
_cell.angle_gamma   90.00
#
_symmetry.space_group_name_H-M   'P 1'
#
loop_
_entity.id
_entity.type
_entity.pdbx_description
1 polymer ?
#
loop_
_entity_poly.entity_id
_entity_poly.type
_entity_poly.pdbx_seq_one_letter_code
_entity_poly.pdbx_strand_id
1 'polypeptide(L)'
;MNQRVRDFSLCVSLICFLLGSTAFTQAGELRWKDDFRQAVKEAKQSNKLMLVQFGADWCGYCHKMERETFSQALIARKINEHFIPVHIDGDRQQSLVESFKVDGFPTTLILSSNLRVVDRIVGFRTAAEFADRLDPHISAGSGPPTTFRATRPVLPEKAELAFGGMCLVSMLEDKKFTVGEGSVTMTYHGKKLQFASEDQLEKFQKNPEKYWPVVDGFCPVTALEESQATEGNPKAALIFRDRLWFFKDKSARERFMKTPEPYLEYTIQ
;
A
#
# COMPACT_ATOMS: atom_id res chain seq x y z
N MET A 1 1.41 93.03 -7.51
CA MET A 1 0.09 92.97 -8.16
C MET A 1 -0.45 91.54 -7.98
N ASN A 2 -1.52 91.42 -7.19
CA ASN A 2 -2.37 90.24 -6.92
C ASN A 2 -1.81 88.97 -6.26
N GLN A 3 -2.13 88.90 -4.96
CA GLN A 3 -2.43 87.68 -4.21
C GLN A 3 -3.55 86.85 -4.88
N ARG A 4 -3.45 85.53 -4.83
CA ARG A 4 -4.62 84.65 -4.65
C ARG A 4 -4.26 83.52 -3.69
N VAL A 5 -4.99 83.57 -2.59
CA VAL A 5 -5.10 82.63 -1.48
C VAL A 5 -5.88 81.39 -1.93
N ARG A 6 -5.56 80.22 -1.37
CA ARG A 6 -6.48 79.19 -0.82
C ARG A 6 -5.68 77.90 -0.55
N ASP A 7 -5.35 77.63 0.71
CA ASP A 7 -6.17 76.90 1.72
C ASP A 7 -6.12 75.39 1.44
N PHE A 8 -5.24 74.64 2.11
CA PHE A 8 -5.44 73.96 3.40
C PHE A 8 -6.53 72.87 3.39
N SER A 9 -6.07 71.65 3.68
CA SER A 9 -6.76 70.55 4.35
C SER A 9 -7.94 69.81 3.70
N LEU A 10 -7.69 68.51 3.52
CA LEU A 10 -8.55 67.38 3.92
C LEU A 10 -9.98 67.35 3.38
N CYS A 11 -10.24 66.43 2.43
CA CYS A 11 -11.44 65.60 2.48
C CYS A 11 -11.34 64.37 1.56
N VAL A 12 -11.27 63.20 2.21
CA VAL A 12 -12.17 62.06 1.98
C VAL A 12 -12.46 61.69 0.51
N SER A 13 -11.73 60.69 0.01
CA SER A 13 -12.36 59.47 -0.50
C SER A 13 -11.28 58.47 -0.85
N LEU A 14 -10.93 57.68 0.17
CA LEU A 14 -10.36 56.36 0.01
C LEU A 14 -11.41 55.52 -0.76
N ILE A 15 -11.38 55.60 -2.08
CA ILE A 15 -12.12 54.66 -2.93
C ILE A 15 -11.46 53.31 -2.66
N CYS A 16 -12.07 52.55 -1.74
CA CYS A 16 -11.90 51.12 -1.59
C CYS A 16 -12.24 50.48 -2.93
N PHE A 17 -11.23 50.41 -3.80
CA PHE A 17 -11.24 49.59 -4.99
C PHE A 17 -11.21 48.15 -4.49
N LEU A 18 -12.39 47.63 -4.11
CA LEU A 18 -12.68 46.21 -3.94
C LEU A 18 -12.60 45.54 -5.32
N LEU A 19 -11.43 45.54 -5.92
CA LEU A 19 -11.06 44.51 -6.88
C LEU A 19 -10.89 43.26 -6.02
N GLY A 20 -11.99 42.52 -5.89
CA GLY A 20 -11.93 41.14 -5.43
C GLY A 20 -10.91 40.43 -6.31
N SER A 21 -9.72 40.22 -5.76
CA SER A 21 -8.72 39.33 -6.32
C SER A 21 -9.37 37.95 -6.35
N THR A 22 -10.03 37.64 -7.46
CA THR A 22 -10.25 36.25 -7.84
C THR A 22 -8.84 35.74 -8.09
N ALA A 23 -8.24 35.16 -7.06
CA ALA A 23 -7.05 34.35 -7.20
C ALA A 23 -7.46 33.19 -8.10
N PHE A 24 -7.28 33.38 -9.40
CA PHE A 24 -7.32 32.30 -10.36
C PHE A 24 -6.19 31.38 -9.92
N THR A 25 -6.53 30.36 -9.15
CA THR A 25 -5.59 29.32 -8.76
C THR A 25 -5.19 28.66 -10.07
N GLN A 26 -4.02 29.04 -10.58
CA GLN A 26 -3.36 28.30 -11.65
C GLN A 26 -3.23 26.88 -11.11
N ALA A 27 -4.03 25.97 -11.66
CA ALA A 27 -3.96 24.57 -11.28
C ALA A 27 -2.53 24.13 -11.56
N GLY A 28 -1.76 23.93 -10.49
CA GLY A 28 -0.34 23.67 -10.58
C GLY A 28 -0.09 22.36 -11.30
N GLU A 29 1.04 22.29 -11.99
CA GLU A 29 1.58 21.06 -12.55
C GLU A 29 1.64 19.95 -11.48
N LEU A 30 1.54 18.70 -11.93
CA LEU A 30 1.59 17.54 -11.05
C LEU A 30 2.99 17.41 -10.43
N ARG A 31 3.05 17.35 -9.09
CA ARG A 31 4.31 17.43 -8.33
C ARG A 31 4.96 16.07 -8.13
N TRP A 32 5.37 15.44 -9.23
CA TRP A 32 5.97 14.11 -9.20
C TRP A 32 7.20 14.03 -8.29
N LYS A 33 7.29 12.92 -7.55
CA LYS A 33 8.50 12.48 -6.84
C LYS A 33 9.09 11.28 -7.56
N ASP A 34 10.41 11.18 -7.60
CA ASP A 34 11.15 10.08 -8.23
C ASP A 34 11.79 9.13 -7.19
N ASP A 35 12.12 9.64 -5.99
CA ASP A 35 12.55 8.82 -4.87
C ASP A 35 11.36 8.15 -4.18
N PHE A 36 11.13 6.89 -4.57
CA PHE A 36 10.10 6.04 -3.96
C PHE A 36 10.25 5.93 -2.44
N ARG A 37 11.46 5.73 -1.92
CA ARG A 37 11.70 5.53 -0.47
C ARG A 37 11.39 6.78 0.33
N GLN A 38 11.74 7.96 -0.18
CA GLN A 38 11.37 9.21 0.46
C GLN A 38 9.85 9.41 0.45
N ALA A 39 9.19 9.12 -0.67
CA ALA A 39 7.74 9.21 -0.78
C ALA A 39 7.01 8.26 0.18
N VAL A 40 7.53 7.05 0.41
CA VAL A 40 7.01 6.11 1.44
C VAL A 40 7.09 6.72 2.84
N LYS A 41 8.21 7.36 3.19
CA LYS A 41 8.37 8.00 4.51
C LYS A 41 7.34 9.12 4.71
N GLU A 42 7.17 9.96 3.68
CA GLU A 42 6.19 11.05 3.68
C GLU A 42 4.75 10.50 3.79
N ALA A 43 4.42 9.42 3.07
CA ALA A 43 3.11 8.77 3.13
C ALA A 43 2.78 8.25 4.53
N LYS A 44 3.78 7.65 5.20
CA LYS A 44 3.65 7.19 6.59
C LYS A 44 3.45 8.34 7.57
N GLN A 45 4.20 9.43 7.42
CA GLN A 45 4.13 10.58 8.32
C GLN A 45 2.84 11.39 8.17
N SER A 46 2.35 11.53 6.93
CA SER A 46 1.14 12.30 6.62
C SER A 46 -0.13 11.45 6.57
N ASN A 47 -0.01 10.13 6.76
CA ASN A 47 -1.08 9.15 6.55
C ASN A 47 -1.83 9.33 5.22
N LYS A 48 -1.09 9.68 4.17
CA LYS A 48 -1.62 10.00 2.83
C LYS A 48 -1.43 8.81 1.90
N LEU A 49 -2.38 8.60 0.99
CA LEU A 49 -2.24 7.60 -0.07
C LEU A 49 -1.13 8.03 -1.05
N MET A 50 -0.46 7.05 -1.66
CA MET A 50 0.49 7.30 -2.74
C MET A 50 -0.17 6.94 -4.07
N LEU A 51 0.08 7.77 -5.09
CA LEU A 51 -0.24 7.44 -6.48
C LEU A 51 1.07 7.19 -7.18
N VAL A 52 1.35 5.94 -7.52
CA VAL A 52 2.62 5.52 -8.12
C VAL A 52 2.39 5.19 -9.59
N GLN A 53 2.91 6.03 -10.47
CA GLN A 53 2.85 5.87 -11.91
C GLN A 53 4.11 5.18 -12.41
N PHE A 54 3.98 4.00 -12.99
CA PHE A 54 5.06 3.29 -13.66
C PHE A 54 5.02 3.60 -15.17
N GLY A 55 6.17 3.94 -15.73
CA GLY A 55 6.34 4.28 -17.13
C GLY A 55 7.75 4.01 -17.64
N ALA A 56 7.99 4.33 -18.90
CA ALA A 56 9.29 4.28 -19.55
C ALA A 56 9.33 5.28 -20.70
N ASP A 57 10.52 5.77 -21.07
CA ASP A 57 10.67 6.80 -22.11
C ASP A 57 10.22 6.33 -23.50
N TRP A 58 10.29 5.03 -23.79
CA TRP A 58 9.83 4.46 -25.06
C TRP A 58 8.31 4.21 -25.11
N CYS A 59 7.60 4.38 -24.00
CA CYS A 59 6.19 4.02 -23.86
C CYS A 59 5.26 5.10 -24.46
N GLY A 60 4.77 4.88 -25.68
CA GLY A 60 3.85 5.82 -26.35
C GLY A 60 2.56 6.12 -25.58
N TYR A 61 1.98 5.14 -24.88
CA TYR A 61 0.78 5.34 -24.06
C TYR A 61 1.05 6.11 -22.76
N CYS A 62 2.29 6.09 -22.26
CA CYS A 62 2.71 6.87 -21.10
C CYS A 62 2.71 8.37 -21.47
N HIS A 63 3.37 8.70 -22.58
CA HIS A 63 3.36 10.06 -23.15
C HIS A 63 1.95 10.54 -23.49
N LYS A 64 1.09 9.64 -23.97
CA LYS A 64 -0.33 9.95 -24.20
C LYS A 64 -1.04 10.30 -22.90
N MET A 65 -0.84 9.52 -21.84
CA MET A 65 -1.44 9.74 -20.52
C MET A 65 -0.95 11.05 -19.88
N GLU A 66 0.32 11.39 -20.04
CA GLU A 66 0.87 12.68 -19.59
C GLU A 66 0.17 13.86 -20.27
N ARG A 67 0.04 13.82 -21.60
CA ARG A 67 -0.56 14.91 -22.38
C ARG A 67 -2.07 15.03 -22.23
N GLU A 68 -2.80 13.92 -22.12
CA GLU A 68 -4.27 13.93 -22.15
C GLU A 68 -4.91 13.86 -20.76
N THR A 69 -4.19 13.31 -19.78
CA THR A 69 -4.73 13.03 -18.43
C THR A 69 -4.01 13.79 -17.34
N PHE A 70 -2.69 13.64 -17.19
CA PHE A 70 -1.96 14.29 -16.09
C PHE A 70 -1.76 15.80 -16.28
N SER A 71 -1.77 16.28 -17.53
CA SER A 71 -1.75 17.71 -17.87
C SER A 71 -3.04 18.45 -17.48
N GLN A 72 -4.14 17.72 -17.24
CA GLN A 72 -5.43 18.34 -16.93
C GLN A 72 -5.39 18.94 -15.53
N ALA A 73 -5.64 20.25 -15.45
CA ALA A 73 -5.71 21.04 -14.22
C ALA A 73 -6.49 20.36 -13.08
N LEU A 74 -7.65 19.77 -13.38
CA LEU A 74 -8.49 19.10 -12.40
C LEU A 74 -7.85 17.81 -11.85
N ILE A 75 -7.16 17.05 -12.70
CA ILE A 75 -6.45 15.83 -12.31
C ILE A 75 -5.22 16.18 -11.49
N ALA A 76 -4.38 17.10 -11.98
CA ALA A 76 -3.19 17.53 -11.26
C ALA A 76 -3.54 18.07 -9.86
N ARG A 77 -4.61 18.87 -9.74
CA ARG A 77 -5.10 19.35 -8.45
C ARG A 77 -5.57 18.20 -7.54
N LYS A 78 -6.44 17.31 -8.02
CA LYS A 78 -6.93 16.15 -7.24
C LYS A 78 -5.75 15.32 -6.72
N ILE A 79 -4.77 15.04 -7.56
CA ILE A 79 -3.62 14.22 -7.17
C ILE A 79 -2.75 14.95 -6.13
N ASN A 80 -2.39 16.21 -6.39
CA ASN A 80 -1.56 17.00 -5.47
C ASN A 80 -2.23 17.19 -4.09
N GLU A 81 -3.54 17.40 -4.06
CA GLU A 81 -4.30 17.60 -2.82
C GLU A 81 -4.44 16.29 -2.02
N HIS A 82 -4.74 15.17 -2.68
CA HIS A 82 -5.17 13.95 -1.97
C HIS A 82 -4.17 12.80 -1.95
N PHE A 83 -3.13 12.84 -2.79
CA PHE A 83 -2.11 11.79 -2.87
C PHE A 83 -0.69 12.34 -2.74
N ILE A 84 0.26 11.42 -2.57
CA ILE A 84 1.68 11.63 -2.81
C ILE A 84 1.97 11.05 -4.21
N PRO A 85 2.10 11.89 -5.26
CA PRO A 85 2.40 11.43 -6.61
C PRO A 85 3.86 10.99 -6.72
N VAL A 86 4.08 9.79 -7.24
CA VAL A 86 5.39 9.20 -7.48
C VAL A 86 5.45 8.70 -8.92
N HIS A 87 6.50 9.06 -9.65
CA HIS A 87 6.77 8.54 -10.98
C HIS A 87 7.95 7.57 -10.90
N ILE A 88 7.76 6.37 -11.44
CA ILE A 88 8.76 5.31 -11.50
C ILE A 88 9.07 5.02 -12.95
N ASP A 89 10.30 5.35 -13.33
CA ASP A 89 10.93 4.82 -14.54
C ASP A 89 11.20 3.32 -14.32
N GLY A 90 10.46 2.48 -15.04
CA GLY A 90 10.52 1.04 -14.93
C GLY A 90 11.82 0.43 -15.49
N ASP A 91 12.49 1.10 -16.42
CA ASP A 91 13.78 0.63 -16.96
C ASP A 91 14.88 0.83 -15.92
N ARG A 92 14.82 1.92 -15.16
CA ARG A 92 15.79 2.24 -14.10
C ARG A 92 15.49 1.57 -12.76
N GLN A 93 14.23 1.26 -12.48
CA GLN A 93 13.77 0.74 -11.19
C GLN A 93 13.06 -0.62 -11.32
N GLN A 94 13.70 -1.56 -12.03
CA GLN A 94 13.17 -2.91 -12.31
C GLN A 94 12.74 -3.67 -11.05
N SER A 95 13.46 -3.53 -9.93
CA SER A 95 13.09 -4.18 -8.67
C SER A 95 11.73 -3.72 -8.13
N LEU A 96 11.32 -2.47 -8.38
CA LEU A 96 9.99 -1.99 -8.03
C LEU A 96 8.92 -2.54 -9.00
N VAL A 97 9.25 -2.62 -10.30
CA VAL A 97 8.38 -3.23 -11.32
C VAL A 97 8.06 -4.68 -10.95
N GLU A 98 9.07 -5.46 -10.58
CA GLU A 98 8.93 -6.85 -10.14
C GLU A 98 8.17 -6.97 -8.82
N SER A 99 8.56 -6.18 -7.81
CA SER A 99 7.93 -6.21 -6.47
C SER A 99 6.43 -5.93 -6.54
N PHE A 100 6.04 -4.98 -7.38
CA PHE A 100 4.65 -4.62 -7.59
C PHE A 100 3.97 -5.37 -8.75
N LYS A 101 4.67 -6.29 -9.43
CA LYS A 101 4.14 -7.07 -10.57
C LYS A 101 3.49 -6.18 -11.62
N VAL A 102 4.28 -5.26 -12.15
CA VAL A 102 3.84 -4.39 -13.23
C VAL A 102 4.17 -5.07 -14.54
N ASP A 103 3.16 -5.65 -15.18
CA ASP A 103 3.32 -6.44 -16.42
C ASP A 103 3.36 -5.57 -17.69
N GLY A 104 3.17 -4.26 -17.57
CA GLY A 104 3.19 -3.34 -18.69
C GLY A 104 3.00 -1.88 -18.31
N PHE A 105 3.37 -0.98 -19.22
CA PHE A 105 3.30 0.46 -19.03
C PHE A 105 2.26 1.11 -19.97
N PRO A 106 1.61 2.20 -19.54
CA PRO A 106 1.64 2.77 -18.19
C PRO A 106 0.86 1.89 -17.19
N THR A 107 1.28 1.84 -15.94
CA THR A 107 0.48 1.27 -14.85
C THR A 107 0.48 2.24 -13.67
N THR A 108 -0.69 2.61 -13.17
CA THR A 108 -0.83 3.39 -11.94
C THR A 108 -1.25 2.49 -10.80
N LEU A 109 -0.56 2.58 -9.67
CA LEU A 109 -0.98 1.97 -8.41
C LEU A 109 -1.40 3.04 -7.43
N ILE A 110 -2.48 2.79 -6.70
CA ILE A 110 -2.81 3.54 -5.50
C ILE A 110 -2.37 2.69 -4.32
N LEU A 111 -1.49 3.24 -3.49
CA LEU A 111 -0.94 2.57 -2.32
C LEU A 111 -1.39 3.27 -1.05
N SER A 112 -1.67 2.51 0.00
CA SER A 112 -1.80 3.04 1.35
C SER A 112 -0.43 3.41 1.95
N SER A 113 -0.43 4.13 3.07
CA SER A 113 0.78 4.52 3.81
C SER A 113 1.62 3.32 4.30
N ASN A 114 1.03 2.12 4.40
CA ASN A 114 1.73 0.86 4.67
C ASN A 114 2.06 0.03 3.41
N LEU A 115 2.02 0.64 2.22
CA LEU A 115 2.37 0.04 0.92
C LEU A 115 1.46 -1.11 0.46
N ARG A 116 0.24 -1.22 1.00
CA ARG A 116 -0.76 -2.12 0.41
C ARG A 116 -1.29 -1.49 -0.86
N VAL A 117 -1.38 -2.27 -1.94
CA VAL A 117 -2.05 -1.87 -3.17
C VAL A 117 -3.55 -1.82 -2.91
N VAL A 118 -4.13 -0.62 -2.92
CA VAL A 118 -5.58 -0.43 -2.76
C VAL A 118 -6.28 -0.35 -4.10
N ASP A 119 -5.56 0.05 -5.16
CA ASP A 119 -6.07 -0.01 -6.53
C ASP A 119 -4.95 -0.17 -7.56
N ARG A 120 -5.29 -0.76 -8.71
CA ARG A 120 -4.41 -0.94 -9.87
C ARG A 120 -5.13 -0.52 -11.15
N ILE A 121 -4.53 0.41 -11.87
CA ILE A 121 -5.02 0.94 -13.15
C ILE A 121 -3.97 0.59 -14.21
N VAL A 122 -4.30 -0.37 -15.07
CA VAL A 122 -3.40 -0.82 -16.15
C VAL A 122 -3.74 -0.10 -17.45
N GLY A 123 -2.71 0.43 -18.10
CA GLY A 123 -2.79 1.10 -19.39
C GLY A 123 -3.31 2.53 -19.31
N PHE A 124 -3.37 3.18 -20.47
CA PHE A 124 -3.87 4.54 -20.62
C PHE A 124 -5.31 4.69 -20.14
N ARG A 125 -5.61 5.79 -19.45
CA ARG A 125 -6.95 6.26 -19.14
C ARG A 125 -7.07 7.72 -19.53
N THR A 126 -8.21 8.11 -20.06
CA THR A 126 -8.57 9.52 -20.24
C THR A 126 -8.73 10.23 -18.89
N ALA A 127 -8.76 11.55 -18.89
CA ALA A 127 -8.93 12.33 -17.65
C ALA A 127 -10.22 11.97 -16.89
N ALA A 128 -11.34 11.76 -17.61
CA ALA A 128 -12.61 11.40 -16.98
C ALA A 128 -12.55 10.01 -16.33
N GLU A 129 -12.10 8.99 -17.07
CA GLU A 129 -11.96 7.63 -16.55
C GLU A 129 -10.97 7.55 -15.38
N PHE A 130 -9.90 8.36 -15.43
CA PHE A 130 -8.93 8.42 -14.36
C PHE A 130 -9.52 9.09 -13.12
N ALA A 131 -10.28 10.18 -13.28
CA ALA A 131 -11.01 10.81 -12.18
C ALA A 131 -11.98 9.83 -11.49
N ASP A 132 -12.75 9.07 -12.27
CA ASP A 132 -13.67 8.04 -11.76
C ASP A 132 -12.94 6.99 -10.92
N ARG A 133 -11.67 6.69 -11.25
CA ARG A 133 -10.83 5.78 -10.47
C ARG A 133 -10.23 6.42 -9.23
N LEU A 134 -9.98 7.73 -9.22
CA LEU A 134 -9.45 8.44 -8.05
C LEU A 134 -10.54 8.74 -7.01
N ASP A 135 -11.75 9.08 -7.45
CA ASP A 135 -12.81 9.60 -6.59
C ASP A 135 -13.18 8.71 -5.39
N PRO A 136 -13.27 7.36 -5.53
CA PRO A 136 -13.52 6.47 -4.38
C PRO A 136 -12.47 6.60 -3.26
N HIS A 137 -11.24 7.01 -3.61
CA HIS A 137 -10.11 7.14 -2.68
C HIS A 137 -9.95 8.57 -2.13
N ILE A 138 -10.70 9.54 -2.69
CA ILE A 138 -10.73 10.94 -2.23
C ILE A 138 -11.90 11.16 -1.26
N SER A 139 -13.08 10.61 -1.58
CA SER A 139 -14.29 10.76 -0.77
C SER A 139 -14.25 9.97 0.54
N ALA A 140 -13.40 8.93 0.61
CA ALA A 140 -12.97 8.31 1.84
C ALA A 140 -11.76 9.09 2.40
N GLY A 141 -11.99 10.27 2.96
CA GLY A 141 -10.92 11.17 3.39
C GLY A 141 -9.84 10.47 4.23
N SER A 142 -8.59 10.50 3.77
CA SER A 142 -7.32 10.29 4.51
C SER A 142 -7.41 9.54 5.86
N GLY A 143 -7.98 8.33 5.78
CA GLY A 143 -8.19 7.39 6.86
C GLY A 143 -8.32 5.99 6.25
N PRO A 144 -8.01 4.91 6.98
CA PRO A 144 -8.00 3.56 6.42
C PRO A 144 -9.39 3.18 5.87
N PRO A 145 -9.46 2.30 4.84
CA PRO A 145 -10.70 2.03 4.14
C PRO A 145 -11.70 1.34 5.06
N THR A 146 -12.74 2.08 5.44
CA THR A 146 -13.94 1.49 6.04
C THR A 146 -14.91 1.16 4.91
N THR A 147 -14.93 -0.13 4.56
CA THR A 147 -16.08 -0.91 4.05
C THR A 147 -16.72 -0.55 2.72
N PHE A 148 -16.49 -1.39 1.70
CA PHE A 148 -17.56 -1.80 0.79
C PHE A 148 -18.61 -2.61 1.58
N ARG A 149 -19.87 -2.17 1.52
CA ARG A 149 -21.03 -2.86 2.11
C ARG A 149 -21.50 -3.97 1.18
N ALA A 150 -21.42 -5.22 1.63
CA ALA A 150 -22.39 -6.25 1.28
C ALA A 150 -23.09 -6.71 2.57
N THR A 151 -24.40 -6.77 2.50
CA THR A 151 -25.34 -6.85 3.62
C THR A 151 -25.28 -8.17 4.39
N ARG A 152 -24.79 -8.15 5.64
CA ARG A 152 -25.40 -8.75 6.86
C ARG A 152 -24.48 -8.55 8.06
N PRO A 153 -25.01 -8.41 9.29
CA PRO A 153 -24.23 -8.00 10.44
C PRO A 153 -23.36 -9.16 10.92
N VAL A 154 -22.04 -8.96 10.95
CA VAL A 154 -21.12 -9.79 11.72
C VAL A 154 -20.37 -8.85 12.65
N LEU A 155 -20.43 -9.18 13.94
CA LEU A 155 -19.93 -8.47 15.11
C LEU A 155 -18.43 -8.12 15.00
N PRO A 156 -17.95 -7.06 15.70
CA PRO A 156 -16.60 -6.53 15.51
C PRO A 156 -15.53 -7.37 16.22
N GLU A 157 -14.28 -7.14 15.80
CA GLU A 157 -13.01 -7.43 16.52
C GLU A 157 -12.19 -8.68 16.12
N LYS A 158 -11.56 -8.64 14.94
CA LYS A 158 -10.33 -9.40 14.64
C LYS A 158 -9.44 -8.62 13.66
N ALA A 159 -8.90 -7.49 14.10
CA ALA A 159 -8.02 -6.67 13.27
C ALA A 159 -6.70 -7.41 12.98
N GLU A 160 -6.54 -7.84 11.71
CA GLU A 160 -5.27 -8.05 10.99
C GLU A 160 -4.19 -8.88 11.72
N LEU A 161 -4.60 -9.95 12.40
CA LEU A 161 -3.66 -10.92 12.96
C LEU A 161 -3.04 -11.76 11.85
N ALA A 162 -1.71 -11.82 11.82
CA ALA A 162 -0.97 -12.67 10.90
C ALA A 162 -1.33 -14.13 11.12
N PHE A 163 -1.25 -14.90 10.03
CA PHE A 163 -1.54 -16.33 10.03
C PHE A 163 -2.94 -16.65 10.60
N GLY A 164 -3.90 -15.76 10.37
CA GLY A 164 -5.28 -15.94 10.81
C GLY A 164 -5.46 -15.95 12.33
N GLY A 165 -4.50 -15.43 13.11
CA GLY A 165 -4.55 -15.42 14.58
C GLY A 165 -4.29 -16.79 15.23
N MET A 166 -3.61 -17.70 14.53
CA MET A 166 -3.16 -18.96 15.12
C MET A 166 -1.84 -18.76 15.88
N CYS A 167 -1.72 -19.43 17.02
CA CYS A 167 -0.50 -19.41 17.81
C CYS A 167 0.54 -20.37 17.20
N LEU A 168 1.65 -19.83 16.68
CA LEU A 168 2.73 -20.61 16.08
C LEU A 168 3.36 -21.61 17.06
N VAL A 169 3.44 -21.25 18.35
CA VAL A 169 3.97 -22.12 19.40
C VAL A 169 3.05 -23.31 19.64
N SER A 170 1.74 -23.09 19.77
CA SER A 170 0.76 -24.17 19.89
C SER A 170 0.73 -25.08 18.65
N MET A 171 0.88 -24.49 17.46
CA MET A 171 0.91 -25.25 16.22
C MET A 171 2.10 -26.21 16.20
N LEU A 172 3.29 -25.74 16.58
CA LEU A 172 4.50 -26.56 16.51
C LEU A 172 4.62 -27.57 17.66
N GLU A 173 4.32 -27.17 18.91
CA GLU A 173 4.53 -28.03 20.10
C GLU A 173 3.30 -28.88 20.42
N ASP A 174 2.12 -28.27 20.44
CA ASP A 174 0.89 -28.95 20.89
C ASP A 174 0.14 -29.64 19.74
N LYS A 175 0.55 -29.38 18.48
CA LYS A 175 -0.17 -29.78 17.25
C LYS A 175 -1.65 -29.34 17.24
N LYS A 176 -1.97 -28.30 18.01
CA LYS A 176 -3.32 -27.76 18.18
C LYS A 176 -3.49 -26.54 17.30
N PHE A 177 -4.40 -26.67 16.32
CA PHE A 177 -4.81 -25.60 15.41
C PHE A 177 -5.95 -24.78 16.03
N THR A 178 -5.75 -24.32 17.26
CA THR A 178 -6.72 -23.49 17.99
C THR A 178 -6.41 -22.02 17.75
N VAL A 179 -7.44 -21.22 17.47
CA VAL A 179 -7.33 -19.75 17.50
C VAL A 179 -7.02 -19.38 18.95
N GLY A 180 -5.98 -18.58 19.18
CA GLY A 180 -5.61 -18.18 20.53
C GLY A 180 -6.79 -17.45 21.18
N GLU A 181 -7.35 -18.00 22.26
CA GLU A 181 -8.32 -17.29 23.10
C GLU A 181 -7.63 -16.19 23.92
N GLY A 182 -6.29 -16.19 23.97
CA GLY A 182 -5.50 -15.16 24.61
C GLY A 182 -5.46 -13.87 23.81
N SER A 183 -5.82 -12.76 24.45
CA SER A 183 -5.61 -11.38 23.99
C SER A 183 -4.12 -10.98 23.87
N VAL A 184 -3.20 -11.93 24.06
CA VAL A 184 -1.75 -11.73 24.03
C VAL A 184 -1.29 -11.64 22.58
N THR A 185 -0.79 -10.47 22.18
CA THR A 185 -0.31 -10.21 20.82
C THR A 185 1.08 -9.58 20.81
N MET A 186 1.86 -9.84 19.76
CA MET A 186 3.19 -9.25 19.56
C MET A 186 3.44 -9.02 18.07
N THR A 187 4.20 -7.99 17.72
CA THR A 187 4.64 -7.77 16.33
C THR A 187 6.04 -8.38 16.13
N TYR A 188 6.20 -9.23 15.12
CA TYR A 188 7.48 -9.80 14.71
C TYR A 188 7.55 -9.84 13.18
N HIS A 189 8.65 -9.39 12.58
CA HIS A 189 8.79 -9.13 11.14
C HIS A 189 7.66 -8.28 10.53
N GLY A 190 7.18 -7.29 11.29
CA GLY A 190 6.05 -6.43 10.88
C GLY A 190 4.68 -7.12 10.85
N LYS A 191 4.60 -8.39 11.26
CA LYS A 191 3.38 -9.19 11.34
C LYS A 191 2.89 -9.27 12.81
N LYS A 192 1.61 -9.01 13.05
CA LYS A 192 1.00 -9.09 14.40
C LYS A 192 0.58 -10.53 14.71
N LEU A 193 1.32 -11.19 15.59
CA LEU A 193 1.07 -12.55 16.07
C LEU A 193 0.14 -12.53 17.28
N GLN A 194 -0.61 -13.62 17.45
CA GLN A 194 -1.42 -13.88 18.64
C GLN A 194 -0.98 -15.19 19.29
N PHE A 195 -0.91 -15.20 20.62
CA PHE A 195 -0.49 -16.36 21.43
C PHE A 195 -1.65 -16.84 22.30
N ALA A 196 -1.69 -18.14 22.59
CA ALA A 196 -2.77 -18.68 23.43
C ALA A 196 -2.57 -18.37 24.92
N SER A 197 -1.33 -18.10 25.35
CA SER A 197 -0.99 -17.68 26.72
C SER A 197 0.30 -16.84 26.76
N GLU A 198 0.56 -16.19 27.89
CA GLU A 198 1.83 -15.48 28.15
C GLU A 198 3.04 -16.42 28.12
N ASP A 199 2.92 -17.65 28.63
CA ASP A 199 4.00 -18.66 28.57
C ASP A 199 4.43 -18.96 27.12
N GLN A 200 3.46 -19.00 26.20
CA GLN A 200 3.75 -19.23 24.79
C GLN A 200 4.39 -18.02 24.11
N LEU A 201 4.00 -16.81 24.51
CA LEU A 201 4.70 -15.60 24.10
C LEU A 201 6.16 -15.65 24.58
N GLU A 202 6.40 -16.01 25.83
CA GLU A 202 7.76 -16.09 26.40
C GLU A 202 8.61 -17.14 25.69
N LYS A 203 8.03 -18.33 25.41
CA LYS A 203 8.68 -19.36 24.59
C LYS A 203 9.07 -18.84 23.21
N PHE A 204 8.16 -18.12 22.56
CA PHE A 204 8.43 -17.51 21.26
C PHE A 204 9.55 -16.48 21.36
N GLN A 205 9.54 -15.59 22.35
CA GLN A 205 10.58 -14.58 22.55
C GLN A 205 11.96 -15.20 22.83
N LYS A 206 12.02 -16.33 23.54
CA LYS A 206 13.27 -17.06 23.81
C LYS A 206 13.90 -17.66 22.56
N ASN A 207 13.09 -18.12 21.60
CA ASN A 207 13.60 -18.69 20.35
C ASN A 207 12.62 -18.45 19.18
N PRO A 208 12.56 -17.22 18.63
CA PRO A 208 11.59 -16.88 17.59
C PRO A 208 11.77 -17.70 16.32
N GLU A 209 13.03 -17.95 15.92
CA GLU A 209 13.37 -18.64 14.67
C GLU A 209 12.87 -20.09 14.63
N LYS A 210 12.84 -20.77 15.79
CA LYS A 210 12.27 -22.12 15.91
C LYS A 210 10.80 -22.15 15.52
N TYR A 211 10.02 -21.16 15.95
CA TYR A 211 8.57 -21.11 15.75
C TYR A 211 8.17 -20.33 14.50
N TRP A 212 9.09 -19.56 13.94
CA TRP A 212 8.84 -18.80 12.73
C TRP A 212 8.73 -19.74 11.51
N PRO A 213 7.67 -19.61 10.69
CA PRO A 213 7.48 -20.46 9.53
C PRO A 213 8.58 -20.26 8.49
N VAL A 214 8.89 -21.33 7.76
CA VAL A 214 9.86 -21.30 6.67
C VAL A 214 9.34 -20.37 5.56
N VAL A 215 10.26 -19.68 4.87
CA VAL A 215 9.96 -18.67 3.84
C VAL A 215 9.01 -17.59 4.36
N ASP A 216 9.15 -17.15 5.62
CA ASP A 216 8.30 -16.12 6.25
C ASP A 216 6.79 -16.39 6.15
N GLY A 217 6.41 -17.67 6.05
CA GLY A 217 5.02 -18.11 5.91
C GLY A 217 4.47 -18.05 4.48
N PHE A 218 5.32 -17.82 3.47
CA PHE A 218 4.98 -18.03 2.07
C PHE A 218 4.99 -19.51 1.71
N CYS A 219 4.20 -19.86 0.70
CA CYS A 219 4.14 -21.23 0.20
C CYS A 219 5.42 -21.57 -0.58
N PRO A 220 6.19 -22.59 -0.16
CA PRO A 220 7.45 -22.93 -0.81
C PRO A 220 7.24 -23.46 -2.24
N VAL A 221 6.10 -24.10 -2.50
CA VAL A 221 5.76 -24.64 -3.82
C VAL A 221 5.53 -23.50 -4.80
N THR A 222 4.76 -22.49 -4.42
CA THR A 222 4.55 -21.34 -5.30
C THR A 222 5.75 -20.41 -5.32
N ALA A 223 6.57 -20.39 -4.27
CA ALA A 223 7.83 -19.66 -4.27
C ALA A 223 8.86 -20.25 -5.24
N LEU A 224 8.89 -21.58 -5.41
CA LEU A 224 9.84 -22.25 -6.30
C LEU A 224 9.31 -22.43 -7.73
N GLU A 225 8.03 -22.79 -7.88
CA GLU A 225 7.46 -23.22 -9.16
C GLU A 225 6.63 -22.14 -9.86
N GLU A 226 6.10 -21.17 -9.12
CA GLU A 226 5.31 -20.08 -9.68
C GLU A 226 6.16 -18.81 -9.71
N SER A 227 5.93 -17.93 -10.68
CA SER A 227 6.61 -16.62 -10.75
C SER A 227 6.24 -15.69 -9.57
N GLN A 228 5.32 -16.12 -8.71
CA GLN A 228 4.84 -15.38 -7.55
C GLN A 228 4.66 -16.29 -6.34
N ALA A 229 5.50 -16.12 -5.33
CA ALA A 229 5.27 -16.67 -4.00
C ALA A 229 3.94 -16.12 -3.44
N THR A 230 3.07 -17.02 -3.02
CA THR A 230 1.78 -16.71 -2.39
C THR A 230 1.86 -16.96 -0.91
N GLU A 231 1.26 -16.10 -0.08
CA GLU A 231 1.19 -16.34 1.37
C GLU A 231 0.49 -17.68 1.65
N GLY A 232 1.09 -18.49 2.51
CA GLY A 232 0.58 -19.81 2.83
C GLY A 232 -0.63 -19.71 3.75
N ASN A 233 -1.65 -20.52 3.46
CA ASN A 233 -2.80 -20.70 4.32
C ASN A 233 -2.39 -21.55 5.53
N PRO A 234 -2.47 -21.02 6.77
CA PRO A 234 -2.01 -21.78 7.93
C PRO A 234 -2.95 -22.94 8.32
N LYS A 235 -4.16 -23.02 7.75
CA LYS A 235 -5.00 -24.24 7.81
C LYS A 235 -4.47 -25.36 6.90
N ALA A 236 -3.70 -25.02 5.88
CA ALA A 236 -3.01 -25.97 5.02
C ALA A 236 -1.57 -26.20 5.49
N ALA A 237 -1.19 -25.75 6.70
CA ALA A 237 0.16 -25.94 7.22
C ALA A 237 0.54 -27.41 7.42
N LEU A 238 1.84 -27.66 7.44
CA LEU A 238 2.47 -28.93 7.78
C LEU A 238 3.66 -28.65 8.71
N ILE A 239 3.86 -29.52 9.70
CA ILE A 239 5.12 -29.58 10.45
C ILE A 239 6.02 -30.58 9.74
N PHE A 240 7.19 -30.14 9.28
CA PHE A 240 8.15 -30.99 8.59
C PHE A 240 9.57 -30.61 9.01
N ARG A 241 10.35 -31.61 9.46
CA ARG A 241 11.68 -31.42 10.08
C ARG A 241 11.68 -30.38 11.20
N ASP A 242 10.71 -30.49 12.11
CA ASP A 242 10.50 -29.58 13.25
C ASP A 242 10.33 -28.09 12.90
N ARG A 243 9.93 -27.81 11.66
CA ARG A 243 9.64 -26.45 11.17
C ARG A 243 8.19 -26.36 10.68
N LEU A 244 7.63 -25.16 10.76
CA LEU A 244 6.31 -24.85 10.23
C LEU A 244 6.40 -24.46 8.75
N TRP A 245 5.66 -25.20 7.91
CA TRP A 245 5.55 -24.96 6.49
C TRP A 245 4.11 -24.59 6.15
N PHE A 246 3.90 -23.42 5.56
CA PHE A 246 2.58 -22.98 5.14
C PHE A 246 2.41 -23.16 3.64
N PHE A 247 1.21 -23.56 3.21
CA PHE A 247 0.93 -23.85 1.81
C PHE A 247 -0.28 -23.05 1.33
N LYS A 248 -0.26 -22.61 0.08
CA LYS A 248 -1.39 -21.91 -0.55
C LYS A 248 -2.69 -22.67 -0.35
N ASP A 249 -2.65 -23.97 -0.59
CA ASP A 249 -3.77 -24.89 -0.46
C ASP A 249 -3.29 -26.32 -0.16
N LYS A 250 -4.25 -27.24 -0.03
CA LYS A 250 -3.99 -28.66 0.22
C LYS A 250 -3.20 -29.32 -0.92
N SER A 251 -3.43 -28.92 -2.17
CA SER A 251 -2.77 -29.47 -3.34
C SER A 251 -1.27 -29.13 -3.35
N ALA A 252 -0.91 -27.90 -3.00
CA ALA A 252 0.47 -27.48 -2.81
C ALA A 252 1.16 -28.28 -1.69
N ARG A 253 0.47 -28.47 -0.55
CA ARG A 253 0.99 -29.33 0.53
C ARG A 253 1.23 -30.76 0.06
N GLU A 254 0.30 -31.34 -0.69
CA GLU A 254 0.43 -32.70 -1.21
C GLU A 254 1.58 -32.83 -2.22
N ARG A 255 1.85 -31.80 -3.04
CA ARG A 255 3.03 -31.76 -3.92
C ARG A 255 4.33 -31.73 -3.12
N PHE A 256 4.42 -30.86 -2.13
CA PHE A 256 5.58 -30.80 -1.22
C PHE A 256 5.85 -32.15 -0.55
N MET A 257 4.81 -32.84 -0.07
CA MET A 257 4.98 -34.14 0.57
C MET A 257 5.47 -35.24 -0.39
N LYS A 258 5.20 -35.13 -1.69
CA LYS A 258 5.65 -36.11 -2.70
C LYS A 258 7.12 -35.97 -3.05
N THR A 259 7.61 -34.75 -3.14
CA THR A 259 9.01 -34.46 -3.54
C THR A 259 9.51 -33.22 -2.79
N PRO A 260 9.85 -33.35 -1.49
CA PRO A 260 10.20 -32.20 -0.66
C PRO A 260 11.59 -31.60 -0.96
N GLU A 261 12.50 -32.36 -1.56
CA GLU A 261 13.93 -32.02 -1.71
C GLU A 261 14.18 -30.66 -2.41
N PRO A 262 13.56 -30.34 -3.56
CA PRO A 262 13.81 -29.07 -4.25
C PRO A 262 13.41 -27.85 -3.41
N TYR A 263 12.33 -27.98 -2.63
CA TYR A 263 11.85 -26.91 -1.76
C TYR A 263 12.74 -26.74 -0.52
N LEU A 264 13.39 -27.81 -0.06
CA LEU A 264 14.32 -27.73 1.07
C LEU A 264 15.61 -27.01 0.69
N GLU A 265 16.17 -27.30 -0.49
CA GLU A 265 17.37 -26.63 -0.99
C GLU A 265 17.16 -25.13 -1.20
N TYR A 266 16.00 -24.74 -1.71
CA TYR A 266 15.62 -23.33 -1.86
C TYR A 266 15.62 -22.55 -0.54
N THR A 267 15.32 -23.21 0.58
CA THR A 267 15.15 -22.56 1.90
C THR A 267 16.43 -22.40 2.70
N ILE A 268 17.57 -22.88 2.20
CA ILE A 268 18.87 -22.88 2.90
C ILE A 268 19.79 -21.73 2.43
N GLN A 269 19.38 -20.96 1.41
CA GLN A 269 20.10 -19.79 0.90
C GLN A 269 19.78 -18.51 1.70
#